data_AF-A0A831PU58-F1
#
_entry.id   AF-A0A831PU58-F1
#
_cell.length_a   1.000
_cell.length_b   1.000
_cell.length_c   1.000
_cell.angle_alpha   90.00
_cell.angle_beta   90.00
_cell.angle_gamma   90.00
#
_symmetry.space_group_name_H-M   'P 1'
#
loop_
_entity.id
_entity.type
_entity.pdbx_description
1 polymer ?
#
loop_
_entity_poly.entity_id
_entity_poly.type
_entity_poly.pdbx_seq_one_letter_code
_entity_poly.pdbx_strand_id
1 'polypeptide(L)'
;QERLAKMVGGVALIKVGAATETELKEKKARVEDAMHATKAAVEEGIVPGGGVALLRAQKALEKLALEGDEKIGGNIIKRAIEEPLRQIAANAGFEGSVVVEKVKEMKQDMGFNALTETYEDMIKGGILDPTKVVRIALQNAASIAGLLLTTEGLIAELPEEDKKPAYPTPPGDMY
;
A
#
# COMPACT_ATOMS: atom_id res chain seq x y z
N GLN A 1 -20.60 9.21 16.50
CA GLN A 1 -19.40 9.68 17.21
C GLN A 1 -19.29 11.20 17.26
N GLU A 2 -19.52 11.95 16.16
CA GLU A 2 -19.41 13.42 16.16
C GLU A 2 -20.33 14.14 17.17
N ARG A 3 -21.57 13.64 17.36
CA ARG A 3 -22.51 14.18 18.37
C ARG A 3 -22.04 13.96 19.81
N LEU A 4 -21.43 12.80 20.09
CA LEU A 4 -20.89 12.48 21.42
C LEU A 4 -19.67 13.37 21.71
N ALA A 5 -18.74 13.49 20.75
CA ALA A 5 -17.53 14.32 20.88
C ALA A 5 -17.85 15.81 21.14
N LYS A 6 -18.90 16.35 20.50
CA LYS A 6 -19.39 17.72 20.75
C LYS A 6 -19.94 17.91 22.16
N MET A 7 -20.55 16.88 22.75
CA MET A 7 -21.09 16.94 24.12
C MET A 7 -20.01 16.86 25.22
N VAL A 8 -18.89 16.18 24.97
CA VAL A 8 -17.77 16.06 25.93
C VAL A 8 -16.67 17.12 25.71
N GLY A 9 -16.87 18.07 24.77
CA GLY A 9 -15.87 19.09 24.44
C GLY A 9 -14.62 18.55 23.70
N GLY A 10 -14.66 17.31 23.20
CA GLY A 10 -13.53 16.60 22.62
C GLY A 10 -13.43 16.70 21.10
N VAL A 11 -13.71 17.86 20.51
CA VAL A 11 -13.56 18.07 19.05
C VAL A 11 -12.31 18.88 18.77
N ALA A 12 -11.29 18.23 18.22
CA ALA A 12 -10.11 18.89 17.69
C ALA A 12 -10.31 19.25 16.21
N LEU A 13 -9.94 20.47 15.83
CA LEU A 13 -10.00 20.96 14.44
C LEU A 13 -8.58 21.27 13.96
N ILE A 14 -8.13 20.56 12.92
CA ILE A 14 -6.84 20.82 12.27
C ILE A 14 -7.09 21.70 11.04
N LYS A 15 -6.60 22.94 11.08
CA LYS A 15 -6.66 23.87 9.94
C LYS A 15 -5.37 23.76 9.14
N VAL A 16 -5.45 23.20 7.93
CA VAL A 16 -4.30 23.10 7.01
C VAL A 16 -4.28 24.32 6.11
N GLY A 17 -3.11 24.95 5.98
CA GLY A 17 -2.87 26.10 5.10
C GLY A 17 -1.67 25.85 4.17
N ALA A 18 -1.74 26.44 2.98
CA ALA A 18 -0.72 26.36 1.93
C ALA A 18 -0.78 27.61 1.02
N ALA A 19 0.26 27.82 0.20
CA ALA A 19 0.37 29.01 -0.64
C ALA A 19 -0.45 28.89 -1.94
N THR A 20 -0.70 27.67 -2.41
CA THR A 20 -1.49 27.38 -3.62
C THR A 20 -2.56 26.33 -3.32
N GLU A 21 -3.62 26.28 -4.13
CA GLU A 21 -4.69 25.28 -3.98
C GLU A 21 -4.18 23.84 -4.16
N THR A 22 -3.25 23.64 -5.09
CA THR A 22 -2.64 22.33 -5.35
C THR A 22 -1.88 21.82 -4.13
N GLU A 23 -1.04 22.68 -3.54
CA GLU A 23 -0.31 22.36 -2.30
C GLU A 23 -1.27 22.16 -1.12
N LEU A 24 -2.35 22.95 -1.03
CA LEU A 24 -3.36 22.79 0.01
C LEU A 24 -4.00 21.40 -0.03
N LYS A 25 -4.35 20.92 -1.23
CA LYS A 25 -4.97 19.59 -1.41
C LYS A 25 -4.02 18.47 -0.98
N GLU A 26 -2.76 18.52 -1.41
CA GLU A 26 -1.75 17.52 -1.05
C GLU A 26 -1.48 17.50 0.46
N LYS A 27 -1.27 18.68 1.06
CA LYS A 27 -0.96 18.79 2.48
C LYS A 27 -2.15 18.39 3.35
N LYS A 28 -3.37 18.70 2.91
CA LYS A 28 -4.59 18.26 3.58
C LYS A 28 -4.71 16.74 3.54
N ALA A 29 -4.51 16.11 2.37
CA ALA A 29 -4.55 14.65 2.23
C ALA A 29 -3.53 13.97 3.16
N ARG A 30 -2.29 14.47 3.22
CA ARG A 30 -1.27 13.94 4.15
C ARG A 30 -1.68 14.00 5.63
N VAL A 31 -2.34 15.09 6.04
CA VAL A 31 -2.83 15.25 7.42
C VAL A 31 -3.98 14.28 7.70
N GLU A 32 -4.89 14.09 6.75
CA GLU A 32 -5.99 13.12 6.86
C GLU A 32 -5.43 11.69 6.96
N ASP A 33 -4.47 11.33 6.11
CA ASP A 33 -3.80 10.03 6.14
C ASP A 33 -3.09 9.77 7.48
N ALA A 34 -2.35 10.76 8.00
CA ALA A 34 -1.69 10.66 9.30
C ALA A 34 -2.69 10.46 10.45
N MET A 35 -3.84 11.16 10.40
CA MET A 35 -4.91 10.97 11.38
C MET A 35 -5.48 9.55 11.32
N HIS A 36 -5.73 9.02 10.12
CA HIS A 36 -6.26 7.67 9.93
C HIS A 36 -5.25 6.59 10.36
N ALA A 37 -3.97 6.75 10.02
CA ALA A 37 -2.89 5.88 10.46
C ALA A 37 -2.77 5.85 11.99
N THR A 38 -2.84 7.00 12.65
CA THR A 38 -2.78 7.09 14.12
C THR A 38 -3.97 6.38 14.76
N LYS A 39 -5.19 6.56 14.24
CA LYS A 39 -6.37 5.84 14.73
C LYS A 39 -6.20 4.32 14.58
N ALA A 40 -5.73 3.86 13.42
CA ALA A 40 -5.47 2.45 13.18
C ALA A 40 -4.39 1.87 14.11
N ALA A 41 -3.35 2.66 14.42
CA ALA A 41 -2.29 2.28 15.34
C ALA A 41 -2.79 2.16 16.79
N VAL A 42 -3.70 3.03 17.21
CA VAL A 42 -4.34 2.94 18.54
C VAL A 42 -5.23 1.69 18.66
N GLU A 43 -5.87 1.27 17.58
CA GLU A 43 -6.79 0.13 17.60
C GLU A 43 -6.08 -1.23 17.64
N GLU A 44 -5.04 -1.45 16.82
CA GLU A 44 -4.39 -2.77 16.68
C GLU A 44 -2.87 -2.74 16.95
N GLY A 45 -2.33 -1.61 17.39
CA GLY A 45 -0.91 -1.43 17.64
C GLY A 45 -0.09 -1.13 16.39
N ILE A 46 1.22 -1.28 16.53
CA ILE A 46 2.23 -0.94 15.51
C ILE A 46 3.17 -2.13 15.26
N VAL A 47 3.76 -2.15 14.07
CA VAL A 47 4.75 -3.13 13.62
C VAL A 47 5.92 -2.42 12.92
N PRO A 48 7.11 -3.06 12.80
CA PRO A 48 8.21 -2.48 12.03
C PRO A 48 7.79 -2.27 10.57
N GLY A 49 7.94 -1.03 10.10
CA GLY A 49 7.47 -0.63 8.78
C GLY A 49 8.39 -1.05 7.64
N GLY A 50 8.22 -0.42 6.48
CA GLY A 50 9.08 -0.66 5.30
C GLY A 50 8.96 -2.09 4.75
N GLY A 51 7.82 -2.75 4.96
CA GLY A 51 7.61 -4.14 4.52
C GLY A 51 8.30 -5.20 5.38
N VAL A 52 9.01 -4.82 6.45
CA VAL A 52 9.73 -5.77 7.32
C VAL A 52 8.76 -6.67 8.07
N ALA A 53 7.65 -6.13 8.60
CA ALA A 53 6.63 -6.95 9.27
C ALA A 53 6.09 -8.08 8.39
N LEU A 54 5.81 -7.80 7.11
CA LEU A 54 5.36 -8.78 6.13
C LEU A 54 6.42 -9.83 5.85
N LEU A 55 7.68 -9.42 5.70
CA LEU A 55 8.80 -10.34 5.52
C LEU A 55 8.97 -11.28 6.73
N ARG A 56 8.81 -10.79 7.96
CA ARG A 56 8.87 -11.62 9.18
C ARG A 56 7.71 -12.61 9.26
N ALA A 57 6.55 -12.27 8.71
CA ALA A 57 5.39 -13.16 8.64
C ALA A 57 5.64 -14.41 7.76
N GLN A 58 6.68 -14.44 6.91
CA GLN A 58 7.07 -15.63 6.14
C GLN A 58 7.25 -16.88 7.03
N LYS A 59 7.79 -16.70 8.24
CA LYS A 59 8.00 -17.82 9.19
C LYS A 59 6.70 -18.47 9.65
N ALA A 60 5.57 -17.75 9.61
CA ALA A 60 4.27 -18.31 9.95
C ALA A 60 3.77 -19.25 8.84
N LEU A 61 4.06 -18.93 7.57
CA LEU A 61 3.71 -19.79 6.43
C LEU A 61 4.42 -21.14 6.49
N GLU A 62 5.67 -21.17 6.96
CA GLU A 62 6.47 -22.41 7.08
C GLU A 62 5.93 -23.38 8.14
N LYS A 63 5.06 -22.92 9.04
CA LYS A 63 4.39 -23.76 10.04
C LYS A 63 3.12 -24.42 9.51
N LEU A 64 2.62 -24.00 8.35
CA LEU A 64 1.44 -24.58 7.74
C LEU A 64 1.83 -25.88 7.03
N ALA A 65 1.17 -26.98 7.40
CA ALA A 65 1.30 -28.25 6.69
C ALA A 65 0.45 -28.20 5.41
N LEU A 66 1.05 -27.73 4.31
CA LEU A 66 0.41 -27.58 3.01
C LEU A 66 0.92 -28.64 2.03
N GLU A 67 0.01 -29.23 1.25
CA GLU A 67 0.31 -30.27 0.26
C GLU A 67 -0.27 -29.90 -1.11
N GLY A 68 0.23 -30.55 -2.18
CA GLY A 68 -0.26 -30.32 -3.54
C GLY A 68 -0.33 -28.85 -3.96
N ASP A 69 -1.49 -28.45 -4.48
CA ASP A 69 -1.76 -27.09 -4.97
C ASP A 69 -1.81 -26.04 -3.85
N GLU A 70 -2.16 -26.44 -2.63
CA GLU A 70 -2.15 -25.51 -1.48
C GLU A 70 -0.74 -25.03 -1.17
N LYS A 71 0.27 -25.90 -1.35
CA LYS A 71 1.68 -25.54 -1.20
C LYS A 71 2.11 -24.51 -2.25
N ILE A 72 1.57 -24.59 -3.46
CA ILE A 72 1.80 -23.60 -4.52
C ILE A 72 1.21 -22.26 -4.09
N GLY A 73 -0.03 -22.24 -3.58
CA GLY A 73 -0.67 -21.05 -3.02
C GLY A 73 0.16 -20.42 -1.89
N GLY A 74 0.67 -21.23 -0.96
CA GLY A 74 1.57 -20.77 0.10
C GLY A 74 2.85 -20.12 -0.44
N ASN A 75 3.45 -20.69 -1.50
CA ASN A 75 4.63 -20.13 -2.15
C ASN A 75 4.34 -18.80 -2.86
N ILE A 76 3.14 -18.65 -3.46
CA ILE A 76 2.70 -17.38 -4.07
C ILE A 76 2.66 -16.28 -3.01
N ILE A 77 2.03 -16.55 -1.86
CA ILE A 77 1.98 -15.59 -0.75
C ILE A 77 3.39 -15.31 -0.22
N LYS A 78 4.22 -16.34 -0.03
CA LYS A 78 5.61 -16.18 0.45
C LYS A 78 6.41 -15.23 -0.45
N ARG A 79 6.21 -15.30 -1.76
CA ARG A 79 6.85 -14.38 -2.70
C ARG A 79 6.22 -12.98 -2.67
N ALA A 80 4.89 -12.89 -2.69
CA ALA A 80 4.18 -11.61 -2.77
C ALA A 80 4.47 -10.67 -1.59
N ILE A 81 4.63 -11.22 -0.38
CA ILE A 81 4.91 -10.43 0.83
C ILE A 81 6.32 -9.81 0.86
N GLU A 82 7.20 -10.19 -0.06
CA GLU A 82 8.51 -9.53 -0.26
C GLU A 82 8.40 -8.24 -1.07
N GLU A 83 7.35 -8.09 -1.88
CA GLU A 83 7.27 -7.01 -2.86
C GLU A 83 7.15 -5.61 -2.28
N PRO A 84 6.47 -5.36 -1.15
CA PRO A 84 6.47 -4.04 -0.55
C PRO A 84 7.89 -3.55 -0.23
N LEU A 85 8.73 -4.39 0.39
CA LEU A 85 10.12 -4.03 0.69
C LEU A 85 10.95 -3.89 -0.60
N ARG A 86 10.77 -4.80 -1.57
CA ARG A 86 11.46 -4.72 -2.87
C ARG A 86 11.15 -3.43 -3.60
N GLN A 87 9.89 -3.04 -3.64
CA GLN A 87 9.44 -1.82 -4.34
C GLN A 87 9.94 -0.57 -3.64
N ILE A 88 9.92 -0.53 -2.30
CA ILE A 88 10.47 0.60 -1.53
C ILE A 88 11.97 0.76 -1.82
N ALA A 89 12.73 -0.34 -1.79
CA ALA A 89 14.15 -0.32 -2.10
C ALA A 89 14.43 0.12 -3.56
N ALA A 90 13.66 -0.38 -4.52
CA ALA A 90 13.78 -0.01 -5.93
C ALA A 90 13.49 1.49 -6.15
N ASN A 91 12.46 2.04 -5.50
CA ASN A 91 12.15 3.46 -5.55
C ASN A 91 13.27 4.34 -4.93
N ALA A 92 14.06 3.77 -4.02
CA ALA A 92 15.24 4.42 -3.45
C ALA A 92 16.52 4.21 -4.28
N GLY A 93 16.44 3.53 -5.44
CA GLY A 93 17.58 3.29 -6.33
C GLY A 93 18.45 2.08 -5.97
N PHE A 94 17.95 1.19 -5.09
CA PHE A 94 18.66 -0.03 -4.68
C PHE A 94 18.10 -1.27 -5.38
N GLU A 95 18.96 -2.28 -5.50
CA GLU A 95 18.54 -3.59 -6.02
C GLU A 95 17.66 -4.31 -4.99
N GLY A 96 16.34 -4.25 -5.18
CA GLY A 96 15.37 -4.73 -4.19
C GLY A 96 15.54 -6.21 -3.81
N SER A 97 15.99 -7.06 -4.75
CA SER A 97 16.33 -8.46 -4.45
C SER A 97 17.41 -8.59 -3.38
N VAL A 98 18.48 -7.80 -3.51
CA VAL A 98 19.63 -7.81 -2.58
C VAL A 98 19.21 -7.27 -1.21
N VAL A 99 18.39 -6.21 -1.20
CA VAL A 99 17.87 -5.65 0.06
C VAL A 99 16.99 -6.65 0.79
N VAL A 100 16.05 -7.29 0.09
CA VAL A 100 15.16 -8.29 0.68
C VAL A 100 15.95 -9.44 1.29
N GLU A 101 16.90 -10.03 0.55
CA GLU A 101 17.71 -11.14 1.08
C GLU A 101 18.53 -10.72 2.31
N LYS A 102 19.15 -9.53 2.28
CA LYS A 102 19.89 -9.02 3.44
C LYS A 102 18.99 -8.79 4.66
N VAL A 103 17.77 -8.27 4.48
CA VAL A 103 16.82 -8.09 5.58
C VAL A 103 16.30 -9.43 6.10
N LYS A 104 16.18 -10.49 5.27
CA LYS A 104 15.81 -11.84 5.71
C LYS A 104 16.83 -12.46 6.66
N GLU A 105 18.12 -12.24 6.41
CA GLU A 105 19.21 -12.74 7.25
C GLU A 105 19.27 -12.03 8.62
N MET A 106 18.74 -10.81 8.70
CA MET A 106 18.66 -10.03 9.93
C MET A 106 17.55 -10.53 10.86
N LYS A 107 17.65 -10.15 12.15
CA LYS A 107 16.73 -10.58 13.21
C LYS A 107 15.84 -9.42 13.68
N GLN A 108 14.71 -9.80 14.30
CA GLN A 108 13.78 -8.87 14.95
C GLN A 108 13.34 -7.74 13.99
N ASP A 109 13.37 -6.51 14.48
CA ASP A 109 12.86 -5.30 13.83
C ASP A 109 13.90 -4.62 12.93
N MET A 110 15.04 -5.27 12.68
CA MET A 110 16.05 -4.78 11.74
C MET A 110 15.50 -4.80 10.31
N GLY A 111 15.64 -3.68 9.62
CA GLY A 111 15.18 -3.46 8.25
C GLY A 111 16.08 -2.52 7.47
N PHE A 112 15.64 -2.16 6.26
CA PHE A 112 16.30 -1.18 5.42
C PHE A 112 15.55 0.14 5.50
N ASN A 113 16.21 1.18 6.00
CA ASN A 113 15.71 2.55 5.97
C ASN A 113 16.02 3.16 4.60
N ALA A 114 14.99 3.30 3.76
CA ALA A 114 15.13 3.86 2.41
C ALA A 114 15.39 5.38 2.38
N LEU A 115 15.20 6.09 3.50
CA LEU A 115 15.47 7.52 3.60
C LEU A 115 16.95 7.81 3.88
N THR A 116 17.58 6.99 4.73
CA THR A 116 19.00 7.12 5.11
C THR A 116 19.91 6.11 4.41
N GLU A 117 19.32 5.16 3.69
CA GLU A 117 20.01 4.09 2.96
C GLU A 117 20.81 3.14 3.88
N THR A 118 20.40 3.04 5.15
CA THR A 118 21.07 2.24 6.19
C THR A 118 20.21 1.10 6.68
N TYR A 119 20.87 0.06 7.23
CA TYR A 119 20.18 -1.02 7.93
C TYR A 119 20.14 -0.73 9.41
N GLU A 120 18.94 -0.64 9.97
CA GLU A 120 18.73 -0.24 11.36
C GLU A 120 17.48 -0.88 11.95
N ASP A 121 17.30 -0.70 13.25
CA ASP A 121 16.08 -1.08 13.95
C ASP A 121 14.96 -0.12 13.54
N MET A 122 13.98 -0.63 12.79
CA MET A 122 12.95 0.19 12.16
C MET A 122 12.07 0.90 13.19
N ILE A 123 11.81 0.26 14.33
CA ILE A 123 11.00 0.87 15.40
C ILE A 123 11.79 2.00 16.05
N LYS A 124 13.07 1.79 16.37
CA LYS A 124 13.92 2.86 16.94
C LYS A 124 14.20 3.98 15.94
N GLY A 125 14.27 3.66 14.64
CA GLY A 125 14.38 4.63 13.54
C GLY A 125 13.08 5.39 13.27
N GLY A 126 11.98 5.05 13.95
CA GLY A 126 10.68 5.71 13.79
C GLY A 126 9.92 5.28 12.53
N ILE A 127 10.36 4.23 11.84
CA ILE A 127 9.71 3.66 10.67
C ILE A 127 8.78 2.53 11.13
N LEU A 128 7.54 2.91 11.40
CA LEU A 128 6.51 2.06 11.97
C LEU A 128 5.23 2.15 11.13
N ASP A 129 4.58 1.01 10.98
CA ASP A 129 3.29 0.92 10.29
C ASP A 129 2.21 0.45 11.28
N PRO A 130 0.96 0.96 11.16
CA PRO A 130 -0.15 0.42 11.95
C PRO A 130 -0.42 -1.04 11.58
N THR A 131 -0.50 -1.93 12.58
CA THR A 131 -0.73 -3.38 12.38
C THR A 131 -1.97 -3.62 11.52
N LYS A 132 -3.04 -2.87 11.80
CA LYS A 132 -4.31 -2.93 11.07
C LYS A 132 -4.14 -2.71 9.57
N VAL A 133 -3.33 -1.73 9.18
CA VAL A 133 -3.12 -1.37 7.78
C VAL A 133 -2.40 -2.50 7.06
N VAL A 134 -1.31 -3.00 7.64
CA VAL A 134 -0.51 -4.09 7.06
C VAL A 134 -1.36 -5.36 6.87
N ARG A 135 -2.14 -5.73 7.91
CA ARG A 135 -3.03 -6.89 7.87
C ARG A 135 -4.12 -6.76 6.80
N ILE A 136 -4.83 -5.63 6.79
CA ILE A 136 -5.93 -5.39 5.84
C ILE A 136 -5.41 -5.31 4.40
N ALA A 137 -4.26 -4.68 4.18
CA ALA A 137 -3.65 -4.61 2.85
C ALA A 137 -3.39 -6.01 2.28
N LEU A 138 -2.79 -6.91 3.08
CA LEU A 138 -2.55 -8.29 2.64
C LEU A 138 -3.86 -9.06 2.42
N GLN A 139 -4.83 -8.93 3.32
CA GLN A 139 -6.12 -9.62 3.21
C GLN A 139 -6.90 -9.19 1.97
N ASN A 140 -6.98 -7.88 1.69
CA ASN A 140 -7.67 -7.36 0.53
C ASN A 140 -6.96 -7.78 -0.77
N ALA A 141 -5.62 -7.70 -0.80
CA ALA A 141 -4.84 -8.14 -1.96
C ALA A 141 -5.06 -9.63 -2.24
N ALA A 142 -4.96 -10.48 -1.22
CA ALA A 142 -5.21 -11.92 -1.34
C ALA A 142 -6.67 -12.23 -1.76
N SER A 143 -7.64 -11.47 -1.27
CA SER A 143 -9.06 -11.64 -1.64
C SER A 143 -9.31 -11.38 -3.11
N ILE A 144 -8.76 -10.29 -3.67
CA ILE A 144 -8.93 -9.97 -5.10
C ILE A 144 -8.12 -10.94 -5.97
N ALA A 145 -6.88 -11.25 -5.57
CA ALA A 145 -6.05 -12.20 -6.29
C ALA A 145 -6.70 -13.59 -6.37
N GLY A 146 -7.27 -14.08 -5.26
CA GLY A 146 -7.99 -15.35 -5.22
C GLY A 146 -9.18 -15.37 -6.18
N LEU A 147 -9.99 -14.30 -6.21
CA LEU A 147 -11.10 -14.18 -7.15
C LEU A 147 -10.62 -14.25 -8.60
N LEU A 148 -9.59 -13.47 -8.95
CA LEU A 148 -9.03 -13.41 -10.31
C LEU A 148 -8.44 -14.76 -10.76
N LEU A 149 -7.71 -15.45 -9.88
CA LEU A 149 -7.12 -16.77 -10.20
C LEU A 149 -8.17 -17.84 -10.51
N THR A 150 -9.38 -17.70 -9.96
CA THR A 150 -10.51 -18.63 -10.20
C THR A 150 -11.43 -18.18 -11.35
N THR A 151 -11.11 -17.08 -12.03
CA THR A 151 -11.96 -16.53 -13.10
C THR A 151 -11.63 -17.20 -14.44
N GLU A 152 -12.52 -18.08 -14.92
CA GLU A 152 -12.38 -18.79 -16.21
C GLU A 152 -12.94 -18.02 -17.42
N GLY A 153 -13.79 -17.02 -17.19
CA GLY A 153 -14.42 -16.25 -18.26
C GLY A 153 -14.95 -14.91 -17.79
N LEU A 154 -14.99 -13.95 -18.72
CA LEU A 154 -15.43 -12.58 -18.46
C LEU A 154 -16.40 -12.13 -19.56
N ILE A 155 -17.52 -11.54 -19.16
CA ILE A 155 -18.47 -10.90 -20.07
C ILE A 155 -18.22 -9.40 -19.97
N ALA A 156 -17.82 -8.78 -21.09
CA ALA A 156 -17.57 -7.35 -21.20
C ALA A 156 -18.49 -6.72 -22.23
N GLU A 157 -18.73 -5.42 -22.07
CA GLU A 157 -19.33 -4.59 -23.12
C GLU A 157 -18.35 -4.45 -24.29
N LEU A 158 -18.89 -4.40 -25.51
CA LEU A 158 -18.07 -4.14 -26.70
C LEU A 158 -17.52 -2.71 -26.61
N PRO A 159 -16.23 -2.49 -26.95
CA PRO A 159 -15.68 -1.14 -27.04
C PRO A 159 -16.51 -0.30 -27.99
N GLU A 160 -16.92 0.89 -27.56
CA GLU A 160 -17.56 1.84 -28.47
C GLU A 160 -16.55 2.25 -29.56
N GLU A 161 -16.97 2.19 -30.83
CA GLU A 161 -16.15 2.74 -31.90
C GLU A 161 -16.13 4.27 -31.77
N ASP A 162 -14.94 4.84 -31.54
CA ASP A 162 -14.72 6.28 -31.62
C ASP A 162 -15.16 6.77 -33.01
N LYS A 163 -16.31 7.44 -33.07
CA LYS A 163 -16.71 8.23 -34.23
C LYS A 163 -15.65 9.30 -34.44
N LYS A 164 -14.68 9.04 -35.32
CA LYS A 164 -13.69 10.04 -35.75
C LYS A 164 -14.44 11.33 -36.09
N PRO A 165 -14.01 12.49 -35.57
CA PRO A 165 -14.65 13.75 -35.91
C PRO A 165 -14.61 13.91 -37.42
N ALA A 166 -15.77 14.01 -38.04
CA ALA A 166 -15.88 14.38 -39.45
C ALA A 166 -15.14 15.70 -39.61
N TYR A 167 -14.09 15.69 -40.45
CA TYR A 167 -13.35 16.91 -40.79
C TYR A 167 -14.34 18.01 -41.19
N PRO A 168 -14.23 19.24 -40.67
CA PRO A 168 -15.07 20.32 -41.12
C PRO A 168 -14.80 20.57 -42.61
N THR A 169 -15.83 20.44 -43.43
CA THR A 169 -15.85 20.89 -44.81
C THR A 169 -15.51 22.39 -44.83
N PRO A 170 -14.54 22.84 -45.65
CA PRO A 170 -14.27 24.27 -45.79
C PRO A 170 -15.53 25.00 -46.26
N PRO A 171 -15.83 26.20 -45.74
CA PRO A 171 -16.91 27.03 -46.26
C PRO A 171 -16.63 27.32 -47.74
N GLY A 172 -17.52 26.85 -48.61
CA GLY A 172 -17.47 27.18 -50.03
C GLY A 172 -17.62 28.67 -50.24
N ASP A 173 -16.81 29.21 -51.16
CA ASP A 173 -16.83 30.59 -51.61
C ASP A 173 -18.26 31.03 -51.98
N MET A 174 -18.74 32.09 -51.32
CA MET A 174 -19.90 32.86 -51.75
C MET A 174 -19.43 34.28 -51.99
N TYR A 175 -19.42 34.65 -53.28
CA TYR A 175 -19.35 36.02 -53.78
C TYR A 175 -20.50 36.86 -53.23
#